data_AF-A0A353Z4J4-F1
#
_entry.id   AF-A0A353Z4J4-F1
#
_cell.length_a   1.000
_cell.length_b   1.000
_cell.length_c   1.000
_cell.angle_alpha   90.00
_cell.angle_beta   90.00
_cell.angle_gamma   90.00
#
_symmetry.space_group_name_H-M   'P 1'
#
loop_
_entity.id
_entity.type
_entity.pdbx_description
1 polymer ?
#
loop_
_entity_poly.entity_id
_entity_poly.type
_entity_poly.pdbx_seq_one_letter_code
_entity_poly.pdbx_strand_id
1 'polypeptide(L)'
;MKKNSENVMSVAEKRKKKRYNVPVVGHFADRSIRFNSILEAERITGISYTLIFESCIGKIYKARNVHWEFEKGNHYIKYKAHYLRIAQQLEAEGGYHP
;
A
#
# COMPACT_ATOMS: atom_id res chain seq x y z
N MET A 1 -21.16 28.04 11.83
CA MET A 1 -20.13 27.57 10.87
C MET A 1 -19.21 26.58 11.59
N LYS A 2 -19.32 25.28 11.31
CA LYS A 2 -18.43 24.26 11.91
C LYS A 2 -17.11 24.28 11.13
N LYS A 3 -16.02 24.72 11.76
CA LYS A 3 -14.67 24.56 11.20
C LYS A 3 -14.38 23.07 11.16
N ASN A 4 -14.36 22.46 9.98
CA ASN A 4 -13.82 21.11 9.81
C ASN A 4 -12.34 21.17 10.16
N SER A 5 -12.00 20.73 11.37
CA SER A 5 -10.62 20.50 11.77
C SER A 5 -10.10 19.29 11.00
N GLU A 6 -9.56 19.52 9.80
CA GLU A 6 -8.74 18.52 9.15
C GLU A 6 -7.51 18.31 10.03
N ASN A 7 -7.50 17.19 10.74
CA ASN A 7 -6.34 16.73 11.47
C ASN A 7 -5.26 16.31 10.44
N VAL A 8 -4.55 17.29 9.89
CA VAL A 8 -3.50 17.07 8.91
C VAL A 8 -2.28 16.55 9.66
N MET A 9 -2.24 15.22 9.88
CA MET A 9 -1.05 14.54 10.38
C MET A 9 0.16 14.91 9.51
N SER A 10 1.28 15.22 10.15
CA SER A 10 2.56 15.49 9.50
C SER A 10 3.03 14.27 8.70
N VAL A 11 3.89 14.49 7.72
CA VAL A 11 4.49 13.40 6.93
C VAL A 11 5.25 12.41 7.82
N ALA A 12 5.92 12.91 8.86
CA ALA A 12 6.62 12.08 9.84
C ALA A 12 5.65 11.15 10.60
N GLU A 13 4.51 11.67 11.05
CA GLU A 13 3.47 10.87 11.72
C GLU A 13 2.83 9.85 10.79
N LYS A 14 2.63 10.19 9.51
CA LYS A 14 2.13 9.25 8.50
C LYS A 14 3.11 8.10 8.30
N ARG A 15 4.42 8.36 8.20
CA ARG A 15 5.46 7.32 8.03
C ARG A 15 5.60 6.41 9.25
N LYS A 16 5.31 6.91 10.46
CA LYS A 16 5.31 6.09 11.70
C LYS A 16 4.18 5.05 11.78
N LYS A 17 3.19 5.10 10.87
CA LYS A 17 2.09 4.12 10.89
C LYS A 17 2.61 2.70 10.65
N LYS A 18 2.12 1.75 11.46
CA LYS A 18 2.49 0.33 11.37
C LYS A 18 2.35 -0.24 9.96
N ARG A 19 1.34 0.19 9.20
CA ARG A 19 1.08 -0.24 7.82
C ARG A 19 2.22 0.03 6.82
N TYR A 20 3.17 0.92 7.13
CA TYR A 20 4.33 1.22 6.28
C TYR A 20 5.63 0.57 6.78
N ASN A 21 5.61 -0.01 7.98
CA ASN A 21 6.74 -0.68 8.61
C ASN A 21 6.60 -2.22 8.51
N VAL A 22 6.03 -2.69 7.40
CA VAL A 22 5.79 -4.12 7.12
C VAL A 22 6.64 -4.59 5.95
N PRO A 23 7.21 -5.81 6.00
CA PRO A 23 8.03 -6.33 4.91
C PRO A 23 7.25 -6.51 3.61
N VAL A 24 7.94 -6.28 2.49
CA VAL A 24 7.39 -6.40 1.13
C VAL A 24 8.36 -7.06 0.20
N VAL A 25 7.85 -7.69 -0.86
CA VAL A 25 8.62 -8.26 -1.97
C VAL A 25 8.28 -7.48 -3.23
N GLY A 26 9.31 -6.95 -3.88
CA GLY A 26 9.20 -6.33 -5.20
C GLY A 26 9.63 -7.33 -6.27
N HIS A 27 8.76 -7.64 -7.21
CA HIS A 27 9.06 -8.48 -8.37
C HIS A 27 9.43 -7.57 -9.54
N PHE A 28 10.74 -7.43 -9.75
CA PHE A 28 11.34 -6.73 -10.88
C PHE A 28 11.42 -7.67 -12.08
N ALA A 29 11.79 -7.14 -13.25
CA ALA A 29 11.83 -7.91 -14.49
C ALA A 29 12.79 -9.11 -14.45
N ASP A 30 13.88 -8.99 -13.70
CA ASP A 30 14.96 -9.97 -13.62
C ASP A 30 14.95 -10.80 -12.33
N ARG A 31 14.40 -10.25 -11.23
CA ARG A 31 14.46 -10.88 -9.91
C ARG A 31 13.39 -10.38 -8.96
N SER A 32 13.18 -11.15 -7.90
CA SER A 32 12.37 -10.74 -6.75
C SER A 32 13.28 -10.34 -5.59
N ILE A 33 13.03 -9.18 -4.99
CA ILE A 33 13.83 -8.66 -3.86
C ILE A 33 12.92 -8.43 -2.67
N ARG A 34 13.29 -8.99 -1.52
CA ARG A 34 12.64 -8.75 -0.23
C ARG A 34 13.20 -7.47 0.40
N PHE A 35 12.30 -6.65 0.91
CA PHE A 35 12.58 -5.49 1.76
C PHE A 35 11.95 -5.73 3.14
N ASN A 36 12.65 -5.34 4.19
CA ASN A 36 12.20 -5.43 5.58
C ASN A 36 11.05 -4.45 5.88
N SER A 37 10.88 -3.40 5.07
CA SER A 37 9.72 -2.51 5.15
C SER A 37 9.40 -1.80 3.83
N ILE A 38 8.17 -1.26 3.71
CA ILE A 38 7.80 -0.36 2.60
C ILE A 38 8.69 0.89 2.58
N LEU A 39 9.02 1.45 3.76
CA LEU A 39 9.88 2.63 3.84
C LEU A 39 11.32 2.34 3.38
N GLU A 40 11.82 1.13 3.64
CA GLU A 40 13.10 0.67 3.10
C GLU A 40 13.04 0.51 1.58
N ALA A 41 11.97 -0.10 1.06
CA ALA A 41 11.75 -0.24 -0.37
C ALA A 41 11.72 1.13 -1.07
N GLU A 42 11.04 2.12 -0.50
CA GLU A 42 11.06 3.50 -1.01
C GLU A 42 12.48 4.08 -1.02
N ARG A 43 13.22 3.95 0.08
CA ARG A 43 14.58 4.49 0.20
C ARG A 43 15.53 3.91 -0.87
N ILE A 44 15.40 2.62 -1.19
CA ILE A 44 16.28 1.92 -2.13
C ILE A 44 15.84 2.14 -3.58
N THR A 45 14.52 2.13 -3.85
CA THR A 45 14.00 2.17 -5.23
C THR A 45 13.59 3.55 -5.70
N GLY A 46 13.40 4.51 -4.78
CA GLY A 46 12.81 5.83 -5.06
C GLY A 46 11.30 5.79 -5.35
N ILE A 47 10.66 4.62 -5.28
CA ILE A 47 9.22 4.47 -5.50
C ILE A 47 8.48 4.85 -4.22
N SER A 48 7.51 5.76 -4.32
CA SER A 48 6.78 6.25 -3.14
C SER A 48 6.17 5.12 -2.32
N TYR A 49 6.33 5.18 -0.99
CA TYR A 49 5.75 4.20 -0.06
C TYR A 49 4.23 4.05 -0.24
N THR A 50 3.53 5.12 -0.66
CA THR A 50 2.09 5.10 -0.92
C THR A 50 1.76 4.22 -2.12
N LEU A 51 2.51 4.35 -3.23
CA LEU A 51 2.30 3.55 -4.43
C LEU A 51 2.62 2.07 -4.20
N ILE A 52 3.70 1.79 -3.46
CA ILE A 52 4.05 0.42 -3.07
C ILE A 52 2.89 -0.17 -2.26
N PHE A 53 2.39 0.55 -1.26
CA PHE A 53 1.26 0.09 -0.45
C PHE A 53 -0.01 -0.16 -1.27
N GLU A 54 -0.38 0.78 -2.15
CA GLU A 54 -1.56 0.66 -3.01
C GLU A 54 -1.46 -0.53 -3.98
N SER A 55 -0.25 -0.80 -4.48
CA SER A 55 0.02 -1.96 -5.33
C SER A 55 -0.16 -3.27 -4.52
N CYS A 56 0.38 -3.34 -3.30
CA CYS A 56 0.28 -4.54 -2.48
C CYS A 56 -1.15 -4.91 -2.05
N ILE A 57 -2.06 -3.93 -1.96
CA ILE A 57 -3.49 -4.17 -1.65
C ILE A 57 -4.35 -4.38 -2.91
N GLY A 58 -3.76 -4.25 -4.11
CA GLY A 58 -4.45 -4.43 -5.38
C GLY A 58 -5.26 -3.22 -5.85
N LYS A 59 -5.05 -2.04 -5.26
CA LYS A 59 -5.69 -0.79 -5.74
C LYS A 59 -5.11 -0.33 -7.07
N ILE A 60 -3.80 -0.55 -7.28
CA ILE A 60 -3.14 -0.36 -8.57
C ILE A 60 -2.42 -1.65 -8.96
N TYR A 61 -2.32 -1.92 -10.27
CA TYR A 61 -1.72 -3.16 -10.75
C TYR A 61 -0.21 -3.24 -10.50
N LYS A 62 0.53 -2.15 -10.77
CA LYS A 62 1.97 -2.04 -10.55
C LYS A 62 2.35 -0.66 -10.05
N ALA A 63 3.43 -0.56 -9.29
CA ALA A 63 4.07 0.72 -9.00
C ALA A 63 5.39 0.82 -9.78
N ARG A 64 5.46 1.74 -10.76
CA ARG A 64 6.64 1.98 -11.61
C ARG A 64 7.18 0.70 -12.27
N ASN A 65 6.30 -0.09 -12.90
CA ASN A 65 6.60 -1.38 -13.55
C ASN A 65 7.04 -2.53 -12.64
N VAL A 66 6.97 -2.34 -11.31
CA VAL A 66 7.27 -3.38 -10.33
C VAL A 66 5.97 -3.88 -9.72
N HIS A 67 5.83 -5.20 -9.62
CA HIS A 67 4.75 -5.81 -8.84
C HIS A 67 5.16 -5.89 -7.39
N TRP A 68 4.25 -5.53 -6.48
CA TRP A 68 4.52 -5.51 -5.06
C TRP A 68 3.56 -6.40 -4.31
N GLU A 69 4.12 -7.20 -3.39
CA GLU A 69 3.36 -8.02 -2.47
C GLU A 69 3.88 -7.82 -1.05
N PHE A 70 3.00 -7.92 -0.06
CA PHE A 70 3.50 -8.03 1.31
C PHE A 70 4.08 -9.43 1.52
N GLU A 71 5.13 -9.52 2.33
CA GLU A 71 5.67 -10.82 2.72
C GLU A 71 4.58 -11.64 3.45
N LYS A 72 4.40 -12.90 3.03
CA LYS A 72 3.28 -13.73 3.50
C LYS A 72 3.32 -13.92 5.02
N GLY A 73 2.26 -13.48 5.69
CA GLY A 73 2.04 -13.64 7.13
C GLY A 73 0.57 -13.51 7.52
N ASN A 74 0.20 -13.99 8.72
CA ASN A 74 -1.19 -14.10 9.17
C ASN A 74 -1.92 -12.74 9.29
N HIS A 75 -1.16 -11.67 9.55
CA HIS A 75 -1.66 -10.29 9.58
C HIS A 75 -2.08 -9.79 8.18
N TYR A 76 -1.37 -10.23 7.13
CA TYR A 76 -1.57 -9.76 5.77
C TYR A 76 -2.81 -10.33 5.10
N ILE A 77 -3.13 -11.61 5.32
CA ILE A 77 -4.34 -12.24 4.76
C ILE A 77 -5.60 -11.48 5.21
N LYS A 78 -5.68 -11.12 6.50
CA LYS A 78 -6.80 -10.35 7.06
C LYS A 78 -6.86 -8.93 6.50
N TYR A 79 -5.71 -8.28 6.32
CA TYR A 79 -5.63 -6.91 5.82
C TYR A 79 -6.00 -6.82 4.33
N LYS A 80 -5.48 -7.74 3.51
CA LYS A 80 -5.84 -7.85 2.09
C LYS A 80 -7.33 -8.12 1.92
N ALA A 81 -7.88 -9.07 2.69
CA ALA A 81 -9.31 -9.37 2.65
C ALA A 81 -10.18 -8.17 3.05
N HIS A 82 -9.76 -7.38 4.05
CA HIS A 82 -10.48 -6.16 4.45
C HIS A 82 -10.54 -5.13 3.31
N TYR A 83 -9.42 -4.82 2.67
CA TYR A 83 -9.39 -3.83 1.59
C TYR A 83 -10.04 -4.33 0.30
N LEU A 84 -9.96 -5.63 -0.01
CA LEU A 84 -10.69 -6.22 -1.13
C LEU A 84 -12.21 -6.14 -0.93
N ARG A 85 -12.71 -6.35 0.29
CA ARG A 85 -14.15 -6.17 0.59
C ARG A 85 -14.59 -4.73 0.42
N ILE A 86 -13.80 -3.77 0.88
CA ILE A 86 -14.11 -2.34 0.70
C ILE A 86 -14.11 -1.99 -0.79
N ALA A 87 -13.12 -2.46 -1.55
CA ALA A 87 -13.08 -2.24 -3.00
C ALA A 87 -14.33 -2.81 -3.70
N GLN A 88 -14.72 -4.05 -3.38
CA GLN A 88 -15.95 -4.67 -3.91
C GLN A 88 -17.23 -3.91 -3.52
N GLN A 89 -17.30 -3.36 -2.30
CA GLN A 89 -18.42 -2.51 -1.88
C GLN A 89 -18.48 -1.22 -2.69
N LEU A 90 -17.34 -0.55 -2.90
CA LEU A 90 -17.26 0.66 -3.72
C LEU A 90 -17.61 0.39 -5.20
N GLU A 91 -17.21 -0.77 -5.74
CA GLU A 91 -17.61 -1.23 -7.08
C GLU A 91 -19.13 -1.46 -7.17
N ALA A 92 -19.71 -2.13 -6.17
CA ALA A 92 -21.16 -2.38 -6.11
C ALA A 92 -21.99 -1.09 -5.92
N GLU A 93 -21.40 -0.07 -5.29
CA GLU A 93 -22.01 1.26 -5.09
C GLU A 93 -21.79 2.20 -6.29
N GLY A 94 -21.16 1.75 -7.38
CA GLY A 94 -21.12 2.43 -8.68
C GLY A 94 -19.94 3.38 -8.91
N GLY A 95 -18.83 3.24 -8.18
CA GLY A 95 -17.69 4.13 -8.28
C GLY A 95 -16.44 3.54 -8.96
N TYR A 96 -16.33 3.76 -10.28
CA TYR A 96 -15.13 3.65 -11.15
C TYR A 96 -15.09 2.47 -12.15
N HIS A 97 -15.00 2.82 -13.44
CA HIS A 97 -14.63 1.95 -14.56
C HIS A 97 -13.14 2.18 -14.91
N PRO A 98 -12.37 1.12 -15.23
CA PRO A 98 -10.92 1.14 -15.40
C PRO A 98 -10.41 2.05 -16.53
#